data_AF-A0A955M128-F1
#
_entry.id   AF-A0A955M128-F1
#
_cell.length_a   1.000
_cell.length_b   1.000
_cell.length_c   1.000
_cell.angle_alpha   90.00
_cell.angle_beta   90.00
_cell.angle_gamma   90.00
#
_symmetry.space_group_name_H-M   'P 1'
#
loop_
_entity.id
_entity.type
_entity.pdbx_description
1 polymer ?
#
loop_
_entity_poly.entity_id
_entity_poly.type
_entity_poly.pdbx_seq_one_letter_code
_entity_poly.pdbx_strand_id
1 'polypeptide(L)'
;MHLSKSIILITMIFVLGCGQPGNSSDQSTKSNQTESKQTESNQNQDSTANKVPADPEKATALLDQAEQMSQKNEGFFQPFYVYSNKGARTNHFIPSGFMPDGKCVTFNDAWQDDCQNGHTCIKVEYDVECSRNGEKWAGIYWLNPANNWGQRKGGYNLSGASKLTFWAKGQLGGEQIQEITVGGITGNYPDSDIVVIGPIILTNKWKEYTVDLRGKDLSYISGGFSWTTSEEVNLEDCVFYLDEIRYE
;
A
#
# COMPACT_ATOMS: atom_id res chain seq x y z
N MET A 1 -36.62 -20.00 -43.71
CA MET A 1 -37.65 -19.11 -43.13
C MET A 1 -36.95 -18.06 -42.30
N HIS A 2 -36.75 -16.88 -42.89
CA HIS A 2 -36.20 -15.70 -42.22
C HIS A 2 -37.29 -15.05 -41.36
N LEU A 3 -37.03 -14.83 -40.07
CA LEU A 3 -37.73 -13.80 -39.32
C LEU A 3 -36.73 -12.84 -38.67
N SER A 4 -36.66 -11.67 -39.29
CA SER A 4 -36.11 -10.42 -38.80
C SER A 4 -36.79 -10.01 -37.48
N LYS A 5 -36.02 -9.49 -36.51
CA LYS A 5 -36.55 -8.65 -35.44
C LYS A 5 -35.70 -7.39 -35.32
N SER A 6 -36.42 -6.28 -35.40
CA SER A 6 -35.95 -4.93 -35.63
C SER A 6 -35.25 -4.29 -34.45
N ILE A 7 -34.31 -3.42 -34.82
CA ILE A 7 -33.60 -2.41 -34.04
C ILE A 7 -34.57 -1.33 -33.54
N ILE A 8 -34.47 -0.95 -32.27
CA ILE A 8 -35.05 0.29 -31.74
C ILE A 8 -33.89 1.15 -31.24
N LEU A 9 -33.61 2.22 -31.99
CA LEU A 9 -32.63 3.26 -31.70
C LEU A 9 -33.39 4.44 -31.10
N ILE A 10 -33.17 4.76 -29.82
CA ILE A 10 -33.72 5.96 -29.18
C ILE A 10 -32.63 7.03 -29.16
N THR A 11 -32.74 7.99 -30.08
CA THR A 11 -31.93 9.19 -30.14
C THR A 11 -32.62 10.27 -29.29
N MET A 12 -32.03 10.65 -28.15
CA MET A 12 -32.47 11.85 -27.41
C MET A 12 -31.56 13.03 -27.75
N ILE A 13 -32.22 14.09 -28.21
CA ILE A 13 -31.67 15.34 -28.73
C ILE A 13 -31.26 16.26 -27.57
N PHE A 14 -30.11 16.91 -27.74
CA PHE A 14 -29.56 17.98 -26.91
C PHE A 14 -30.48 19.21 -26.86
N VAL A 15 -30.64 19.79 -25.67
CA VAL A 15 -31.08 21.19 -25.50
C VAL A 15 -29.90 22.01 -24.96
N LEU A 16 -29.47 22.96 -25.78
CA LEU A 16 -28.52 24.02 -25.47
C LEU A 16 -29.16 25.05 -24.54
N GLY A 17 -28.48 25.40 -23.45
CA GLY A 17 -28.77 26.55 -22.62
C GLY A 17 -27.51 27.37 -22.39
N CYS A 18 -27.34 28.45 -23.16
CA CYS A 18 -26.32 29.47 -22.96
C CYS A 18 -26.73 30.41 -21.82
N GLY A 19 -25.80 30.71 -20.90
CA GLY A 19 -26.01 31.73 -19.86
C GLY A 19 -24.68 32.23 -19.26
N GLN A 20 -24.25 33.40 -19.71
CA GLN A 20 -23.29 34.35 -19.11
C GLN A 20 -23.75 35.76 -19.56
N PRO A 21 -23.31 36.91 -18.98
CA PRO A 21 -22.32 37.12 -17.92
C PRO A 21 -22.78 38.10 -16.81
N GLY A 22 -22.01 38.19 -15.72
CA GLY A 22 -22.15 39.22 -14.69
C GLY A 22 -20.79 39.54 -14.05
N ASN A 23 -20.40 40.81 -14.13
CA ASN A 23 -19.07 41.39 -13.96
C ASN A 23 -18.87 41.97 -12.53
N SER A 24 -17.66 42.49 -12.27
CA SER A 24 -17.15 43.27 -11.10
C SER A 24 -16.41 42.42 -10.04
N SER A 25 -15.08 42.49 -9.88
CA SER A 25 -14.14 43.59 -9.57
C SER A 25 -14.15 43.99 -8.10
N ASP A 26 -13.08 43.65 -7.38
CA ASP A 26 -12.28 44.54 -6.52
C ASP A 26 -11.16 43.72 -5.85
N GLN A 27 -9.91 43.93 -6.25
CA GLN A 27 -8.96 44.93 -5.73
C GLN A 27 -8.34 44.58 -4.38
N SER A 28 -7.01 44.60 -4.46
CA SER A 28 -6.01 44.49 -3.41
C SER A 28 -6.23 45.44 -2.23
N THR A 29 -5.72 45.04 -1.07
CA THR A 29 -4.94 45.99 -0.27
C THR A 29 -3.84 45.29 0.52
N LYS A 30 -2.63 45.84 0.34
CA LYS A 30 -1.41 45.55 1.07
C LYS A 30 -1.44 46.22 2.46
N SER A 31 -0.56 45.71 3.30
CA SER A 31 0.27 46.42 4.30
C SER A 31 -0.43 47.12 5.48
N ASN A 32 0.02 46.77 6.70
CA ASN A 32 0.90 47.69 7.42
C ASN A 32 1.73 46.98 8.51
N GLN A 33 3.04 47.21 8.41
CA GLN A 33 4.00 47.14 9.50
C GLN A 33 3.80 48.38 10.40
N THR A 34 4.01 48.21 11.70
CA THR A 34 4.44 49.29 12.60
C THR A 34 5.38 48.72 13.66
N GLU A 35 6.68 49.01 13.52
CA GLU A 35 7.69 49.12 14.59
C GLU A 35 7.19 50.16 15.63
N SER A 36 7.50 50.17 16.93
CA SER A 36 8.70 49.84 17.68
C SER A 36 8.38 49.97 19.18
N LYS A 37 9.06 49.20 20.04
CA LYS A 37 9.91 49.74 21.12
C LYS A 37 10.57 48.61 21.90
N GLN A 38 11.90 48.61 21.84
CA GLN A 38 12.80 47.91 22.74
C GLN A 38 12.60 48.40 24.17
N THR A 39 12.78 47.51 25.15
CA THR A 39 13.58 47.77 26.36
C THR A 39 14.05 46.42 26.95
N GLU A 40 15.36 46.35 27.14
CA GLU A 40 16.11 45.50 28.08
C GLU A 40 16.32 44.01 27.82
N SER A 41 17.50 43.77 27.25
CA SER A 41 18.33 42.59 27.30
C SER A 41 18.61 42.11 28.73
N ASN A 42 18.28 40.85 29.02
CA ASN A 42 19.01 40.06 30.01
C ASN A 42 19.98 39.15 29.26
N GLN A 43 21.25 39.56 29.26
CA GLN A 43 22.37 38.70 28.99
C GLN A 43 22.50 37.72 30.17
N ASN A 44 22.36 36.43 29.89
CA ASN A 44 23.14 35.41 30.57
C ASN A 44 23.64 34.47 29.49
N GLN A 45 24.80 34.85 28.95
CA GLN A 45 25.73 33.90 28.35
C GLN A 45 26.25 33.04 29.50
N ASP A 46 25.82 31.78 29.59
CA ASP A 46 26.69 30.74 30.13
C ASP A 46 27.20 29.93 28.95
N SER A 47 28.36 30.34 28.46
CA SER A 47 29.17 29.57 27.54
C SER A 47 29.90 28.47 28.33
N THR A 48 29.21 27.40 28.68
CA THR A 48 29.92 26.13 28.90
C THR A 48 30.18 25.52 27.53
N ALA A 49 31.36 25.84 26.99
CA ALA A 49 31.99 25.05 25.95
C ALA A 49 31.83 23.56 26.28
N ASN A 50 31.36 22.76 25.32
CA ASN A 50 31.42 21.30 25.37
C ASN A 50 32.87 20.89 25.58
N LYS A 51 33.28 20.79 26.84
CA LYS A 51 34.58 20.28 27.23
C LYS A 51 34.48 18.78 27.06
N VAL A 52 35.03 18.26 25.96
CA VAL A 52 35.30 16.83 25.81
C VAL A 52 36.01 16.39 27.11
N PRO A 53 35.47 15.40 27.84
CA PRO A 53 36.11 14.93 29.05
C PRO A 53 37.54 14.50 28.71
N ALA A 54 38.54 15.01 29.44
CA ALA A 54 39.93 14.59 29.30
C ALA A 54 40.17 13.14 29.79
N ASP A 55 39.10 12.49 30.24
CA ASP A 55 39.07 11.14 30.76
C ASP A 55 38.39 10.20 29.74
N PRO A 56 39.16 9.28 29.12
CA PRO A 56 38.66 8.35 28.11
C PRO A 56 37.47 7.51 28.60
N GLU A 57 37.45 7.15 29.89
CA GLU A 57 36.41 6.26 30.46
C GLU A 57 35.06 6.97 30.55
N LYS A 58 35.08 8.28 30.84
CA LYS A 58 33.88 9.13 30.85
C LYS A 58 33.34 9.43 29.46
N ALA A 59 34.23 9.54 28.46
CA ALA A 59 33.82 9.72 27.07
C ALA A 59 33.17 8.44 26.51
N THR A 60 33.72 7.26 26.82
CA THR A 60 33.12 5.96 26.47
C THR A 60 31.76 5.77 27.15
N ALA A 61 31.64 6.06 28.44
CA ALA A 61 30.36 5.94 29.15
C ALA A 61 29.28 6.88 28.58
N LEU A 62 29.64 8.08 28.10
CA LEU A 62 28.71 9.00 27.45
C LEU A 62 28.31 8.56 26.04
N LEU A 63 29.22 7.92 25.30
CA LEU A 63 28.90 7.31 24.00
C LEU A 63 28.01 6.07 24.16
N ASP A 64 28.31 5.20 25.13
CA ASP A 64 27.48 4.05 25.45
C ASP A 64 26.09 4.50 25.94
N GLN A 65 26.01 5.57 26.73
CA GLN A 65 24.73 6.18 27.13
C GLN A 65 24.00 6.81 25.96
N ALA A 66 24.70 7.46 25.01
CA ALA A 66 24.09 8.02 23.81
C ALA A 66 23.60 6.91 22.86
N GLU A 67 24.34 5.81 22.72
CA GLU A 67 23.92 4.62 21.95
C GLU A 67 22.74 3.91 22.63
N GLN A 68 22.77 3.75 23.96
CA GLN A 68 21.65 3.20 24.72
C GLN A 68 20.42 4.11 24.70
N MET A 69 20.60 5.43 24.72
CA MET A 69 19.51 6.40 24.56
C MET A 69 18.98 6.45 23.12
N SER A 70 19.83 6.24 22.11
CA SER A 70 19.45 6.10 20.69
C SER A 70 18.64 4.82 20.47
N GLN A 71 19.13 3.68 20.96
CA GLN A 71 18.42 2.39 20.86
C GLN A 71 17.10 2.36 21.64
N LYS A 72 16.99 3.17 22.70
CA LYS A 72 15.78 3.28 23.52
C LYS A 72 14.74 4.26 22.95
N ASN A 73 15.10 5.06 21.94
CA ASN A 73 14.24 6.05 21.26
C ASN A 73 13.92 5.72 19.79
N GLU A 74 14.32 4.55 19.29
CA GLU A 74 13.74 4.01 18.06
C GLU A 74 12.26 3.70 18.36
N GLY A 75 11.37 4.65 18.06
CA GLY A 75 9.94 4.45 18.20
C GLY A 75 9.55 3.20 17.41
N PHE A 76 8.85 2.26 18.06
CA PHE A 76 8.39 1.05 17.39
C PHE A 76 7.62 1.40 16.12
N PHE A 77 7.97 0.75 15.00
CA PHE A 77 7.24 0.90 13.75
C PHE A 77 5.75 0.61 14.00
N GLN A 78 4.90 1.55 13.62
CA GLN A 78 3.45 1.39 13.81
C GLN A 78 2.89 0.58 12.65
N PRO A 79 2.01 -0.41 12.91
CA PRO A 79 1.47 -1.24 11.85
C PRO A 79 0.89 -0.42 10.70
N PHE A 80 1.36 -0.69 9.48
CA PHE A 80 0.95 0.04 8.29
C PHE A 80 0.16 -0.89 7.37
N TYR A 81 -1.14 -0.64 7.26
CA TYR A 81 -2.07 -1.59 6.65
C TYR A 81 -2.18 -1.44 5.13
N VAL A 82 -2.09 -2.57 4.46
CA VAL A 82 -2.56 -2.77 3.08
C VAL A 82 -4.05 -3.08 3.10
N TYR A 83 -4.47 -4.00 3.97
CA TYR A 83 -5.87 -4.38 4.17
C TYR A 83 -6.14 -4.78 5.62
N SER A 84 -7.18 -4.20 6.22
CA SER A 84 -7.75 -4.59 7.52
C SER A 84 -9.23 -4.95 7.39
N ASN A 85 -10.05 -4.03 6.90
CA ASN A 85 -11.47 -4.23 6.59
C ASN A 85 -11.83 -3.41 5.35
N LYS A 86 -12.93 -3.74 4.68
CA LYS A 86 -13.46 -2.93 3.59
C LYS A 86 -13.73 -1.50 4.06
N GLY A 87 -13.17 -0.53 3.33
CA GLY A 87 -13.40 0.90 3.59
C GLY A 87 -12.70 1.44 4.84
N ALA A 88 -11.86 0.64 5.51
CA ALA A 88 -11.05 1.12 6.61
C ALA A 88 -10.10 2.22 6.13
N ARG A 89 -10.07 3.36 6.83
CA ARG A 89 -9.18 4.49 6.52
C ARG A 89 -7.70 4.17 6.69
N THR A 90 -7.41 3.09 7.41
CA THR A 90 -6.07 2.54 7.61
C THR A 90 -5.57 1.75 6.42
N ASN A 91 -6.40 1.43 5.41
CA ASN A 91 -5.90 0.78 4.19
C ASN A 91 -5.25 1.84 3.29
N HIS A 92 -3.95 1.68 3.00
CA HIS A 92 -3.17 2.69 2.29
C HIS A 92 -2.91 2.36 0.80
N PHE A 93 -3.13 1.11 0.40
CA PHE A 93 -2.96 0.68 -0.99
C PHE A 93 -4.28 0.21 -1.60
N ILE A 94 -4.38 0.29 -2.93
CA ILE A 94 -5.62 -0.01 -3.66
C ILE A 94 -5.42 -1.25 -4.55
N PRO A 95 -6.24 -2.32 -4.42
CA PRO A 95 -6.19 -3.48 -5.30
C PRO A 95 -6.64 -3.07 -6.70
N SER A 96 -5.69 -2.65 -7.52
CA SER A 96 -5.97 -2.00 -8.81
C SER A 96 -5.06 -2.50 -9.92
N GLY A 97 -3.93 -3.13 -9.59
CA GLY A 97 -3.04 -3.74 -10.56
C GLY A 97 -3.47 -5.17 -10.91
N PHE A 98 -4.63 -5.34 -11.53
CA PHE A 98 -5.05 -6.65 -12.04
C PHE A 98 -4.14 -7.08 -13.19
N MET A 99 -3.64 -8.31 -13.12
CA MET A 99 -2.68 -8.87 -14.06
C MET A 99 -3.14 -10.24 -14.58
N PRO A 100 -2.81 -10.59 -15.83
CA PRO A 100 -2.32 -9.67 -16.87
C PRO A 100 -3.42 -8.69 -17.34
N ASP A 101 -4.69 -9.07 -17.22
CA ASP A 101 -5.83 -8.23 -17.63
C ASP A 101 -7.05 -8.29 -16.69
N GLY A 102 -6.99 -9.12 -15.64
CA GLY A 102 -8.04 -9.27 -14.64
C GLY A 102 -9.28 -10.04 -15.09
N LYS A 103 -9.34 -10.58 -16.32
CA LYS A 103 -10.56 -11.20 -16.85
C LYS A 103 -10.96 -12.48 -16.12
N CYS A 104 -9.98 -13.26 -15.66
CA CYS A 104 -10.20 -14.57 -15.03
C CYS A 104 -10.06 -14.52 -13.51
N VAL A 105 -10.23 -13.34 -12.91
CA VAL A 105 -10.17 -13.16 -11.45
C VAL A 105 -11.46 -12.50 -10.97
N THR A 106 -12.15 -13.17 -10.06
CA THR A 106 -13.20 -12.55 -9.25
C THR A 106 -12.59 -12.12 -7.92
N PHE A 107 -12.75 -10.84 -7.58
CA PHE A 107 -12.20 -10.23 -6.37
C PHE A 107 -13.31 -9.60 -5.53
N ASN A 108 -13.39 -10.00 -4.25
CA ASN A 108 -14.32 -9.43 -3.29
C ASN A 108 -13.59 -9.11 -1.98
N ASP A 109 -13.32 -7.83 -1.73
CA ASP A 109 -12.68 -7.32 -0.51
C ASP A 109 -13.68 -6.99 0.61
N ALA A 110 -14.95 -7.35 0.42
CA ALA A 110 -16.04 -7.18 1.38
C ALA A 110 -16.70 -8.53 1.71
N TRP A 111 -15.98 -9.64 1.58
CA TRP A 111 -16.47 -10.97 1.96
C TRP A 111 -16.66 -11.03 3.48
N GLN A 112 -17.74 -11.63 3.97
CA GLN A 112 -18.12 -11.56 5.40
C GLN A 112 -18.11 -12.92 6.12
N ASP A 113 -18.00 -14.03 5.38
CA ASP A 113 -18.08 -15.36 5.97
C ASP A 113 -16.69 -15.90 6.35
N ASP A 114 -16.54 -16.34 7.60
CA ASP A 114 -15.32 -16.99 8.11
C ASP A 114 -14.05 -16.15 7.90
N CYS A 115 -14.13 -14.85 8.19
CA CYS A 115 -12.98 -13.94 8.18
C CYS A 115 -12.12 -14.12 9.42
N GLN A 116 -10.81 -13.87 9.27
CA GLN A 116 -9.87 -14.09 10.36
C GLN A 116 -9.96 -13.01 11.43
N ASN A 117 -10.15 -11.75 11.01
CA ASN A 117 -10.34 -10.63 11.92
C ASN A 117 -11.31 -9.60 11.34
N GLY A 118 -12.07 -8.93 12.20
CA GLY A 118 -13.00 -7.88 11.77
C GLY A 118 -14.28 -8.40 11.12
N HIS A 119 -14.88 -7.56 10.27
CA HIS A 119 -16.20 -7.78 9.65
C HIS A 119 -16.10 -8.25 8.20
N THR A 120 -14.96 -8.00 7.55
CA THR A 120 -14.75 -8.37 6.16
C THR A 120 -13.33 -8.82 5.93
N CYS A 121 -13.16 -9.75 5.00
CA CYS A 121 -11.90 -10.22 4.48
C CYS A 121 -11.94 -10.23 2.94
N ILE A 122 -10.82 -10.58 2.32
CA ILE A 122 -10.72 -10.69 0.86
C ILE A 122 -11.00 -12.14 0.46
N LYS A 123 -11.91 -12.33 -0.49
CA LYS A 123 -12.06 -13.56 -1.27
C LYS A 123 -11.54 -13.32 -2.69
N VAL A 124 -10.69 -14.23 -3.16
CA VAL A 124 -10.21 -14.30 -4.53
C VAL A 124 -10.63 -15.63 -5.13
N GLU A 125 -11.06 -15.58 -6.39
CA GLU A 125 -11.32 -16.76 -7.21
C GLU A 125 -10.63 -16.57 -8.56
N TYR A 126 -9.67 -17.46 -8.84
CA TYR A 126 -8.99 -17.57 -10.13
C TYR A 126 -9.64 -18.71 -10.92
N ASP A 127 -10.33 -18.32 -12.00
CA ASP A 127 -10.98 -19.23 -12.93
C ASP A 127 -9.93 -19.82 -13.87
N VAL A 128 -9.58 -21.08 -13.62
CA VAL A 128 -8.50 -21.75 -14.34
C VAL A 128 -8.90 -22.00 -15.79
N GLU A 129 -10.15 -22.40 -16.03
CA GLU A 129 -10.67 -22.67 -17.38
C GLU A 129 -10.72 -21.40 -18.24
N CYS A 130 -11.16 -20.27 -17.68
CA CYS A 130 -11.05 -18.96 -18.32
C CYS A 130 -9.60 -18.67 -18.71
N SER A 131 -8.66 -18.89 -17.79
CA SER A 131 -7.26 -18.53 -18.00
C SER A 131 -6.56 -19.35 -19.09
N ARG A 132 -7.03 -20.57 -19.35
CA ARG A 132 -6.55 -21.44 -20.44
C ARG A 132 -6.75 -20.82 -21.83
N ASN A 133 -7.70 -19.90 -21.96
CA ASN A 133 -7.95 -19.12 -23.19
C ASN A 133 -7.13 -17.82 -23.25
N GLY A 134 -6.25 -17.57 -22.29
CA GLY A 134 -5.37 -16.39 -22.20
C GLY A 134 -3.94 -16.77 -21.80
N GLU A 135 -3.36 -15.97 -20.91
CA GLU A 135 -1.95 -16.12 -20.49
C GLU A 135 -1.72 -17.21 -19.43
N LYS A 136 -2.79 -17.87 -18.93
CA LYS A 136 -2.71 -18.97 -17.96
C LYS A 136 -2.09 -18.61 -16.60
N TRP A 137 -2.07 -17.33 -16.26
CA TRP A 137 -1.70 -16.83 -14.95
C TRP A 137 -2.54 -15.61 -14.60
N ALA A 138 -2.62 -15.31 -13.31
CA ALA A 138 -3.28 -14.11 -12.83
C ALA A 138 -2.65 -13.58 -11.54
N GLY A 139 -2.91 -12.32 -11.25
CA GLY A 139 -2.51 -11.68 -10.00
C GLY A 139 -3.20 -10.36 -9.79
N ILE A 140 -3.09 -9.84 -8.56
CA ILE A 140 -3.52 -8.49 -8.23
C ILE A 140 -2.42 -7.80 -7.44
N TYR A 141 -2.06 -6.61 -7.89
CA TYR A 141 -1.18 -5.69 -7.21
C TYR A 141 -1.99 -4.63 -6.44
N TRP A 142 -1.65 -4.42 -5.17
CA TRP A 142 -2.09 -3.30 -4.35
C TRP A 142 -1.15 -2.12 -4.55
N LEU A 143 -1.65 -1.10 -5.25
CA LEU A 143 -0.84 0.02 -5.74
C LEU A 143 -1.16 1.33 -5.03
N ASN A 144 -0.17 2.22 -4.96
CA ASN A 144 -0.35 3.61 -4.53
C ASN A 144 0.31 4.62 -5.50
N PRO A 145 -0.47 5.61 -6.02
CA PRO A 145 -1.94 5.63 -6.06
C PRO A 145 -2.50 4.45 -6.90
N ALA A 146 -3.82 4.31 -6.94
CA ALA A 146 -4.47 3.27 -7.74
C ALA A 146 -4.00 3.30 -9.20
N ASN A 147 -3.77 2.12 -9.79
CA ASN A 147 -3.26 1.92 -11.15
C ASN A 147 -1.89 2.56 -11.45
N ASN A 148 -1.07 2.83 -10.43
CA ASN A 148 0.27 3.39 -10.62
C ASN A 148 1.32 2.28 -10.82
N TRP A 149 1.73 2.07 -12.07
CA TRP A 149 2.83 1.17 -12.43
C TRP A 149 4.16 1.95 -12.56
N GLY A 150 4.39 2.91 -11.66
CA GLY A 150 5.62 3.71 -11.55
C GLY A 150 5.72 4.92 -12.49
N GLN A 151 4.64 5.27 -13.21
CA GLN A 151 4.61 6.48 -14.05
C GLN A 151 4.38 7.76 -13.24
N ARG A 152 3.82 7.65 -12.02
CA ARG A 152 3.44 8.78 -11.17
C ARG A 152 4.10 8.67 -9.80
N LYS A 153 4.39 9.82 -9.20
CA LYS A 153 4.77 9.89 -7.78
C LYS A 153 3.60 9.42 -6.92
N GLY A 154 3.93 8.66 -5.89
CA GLY A 154 3.02 8.10 -4.91
C GLY A 154 3.86 7.48 -3.80
N GLY A 155 3.55 6.23 -3.49
CA GLY A 155 4.33 5.41 -2.58
C GLY A 155 4.38 5.91 -1.14
N TYR A 156 4.89 5.06 -0.28
CA TYR A 156 5.07 5.33 1.14
C TYR A 156 6.50 5.07 1.56
N ASN A 157 6.97 5.85 2.54
CA ASN A 157 8.17 5.50 3.27
C ASN A 157 7.78 4.55 4.39
N LEU A 158 8.20 3.29 4.28
CA LEU A 158 7.95 2.21 5.24
C LEU A 158 9.25 1.80 5.94
N SER A 159 10.26 2.68 5.95
CA SER A 159 11.52 2.47 6.69
C SER A 159 11.22 2.20 8.16
N GLY A 160 11.87 1.17 8.71
CA GLY A 160 11.63 0.69 10.07
C GLY A 160 10.74 -0.56 10.14
N ALA A 161 9.95 -0.85 9.10
CA ALA A 161 9.27 -2.14 9.01
C ALA A 161 10.31 -3.26 8.85
N SER A 162 10.16 -4.29 9.66
CA SER A 162 11.01 -5.48 9.67
C SER A 162 10.37 -6.67 8.96
N LYS A 163 9.04 -6.64 8.80
CA LYS A 163 8.28 -7.71 8.12
C LYS A 163 6.97 -7.18 7.55
N LEU A 164 6.40 -7.95 6.63
CA LEU A 164 4.98 -7.88 6.26
C LEU A 164 4.30 -9.19 6.67
N THR A 165 3.16 -9.09 7.33
CA THR A 165 2.35 -10.24 7.74
C THR A 165 1.02 -10.22 7.03
N PHE A 166 0.48 -11.41 6.75
CA PHE A 166 -0.86 -11.58 6.23
C PHE A 166 -1.41 -12.95 6.63
N TRP A 167 -2.72 -13.03 6.76
CA TRP A 167 -3.42 -14.29 6.95
C TRP A 167 -3.92 -14.81 5.63
N ALA A 168 -3.79 -16.12 5.40
CA ALA A 168 -4.34 -16.76 4.21
C ALA A 168 -4.91 -18.15 4.52
N LYS A 169 -5.91 -18.54 3.74
CA LYS A 169 -6.40 -19.92 3.63
C LYS A 169 -6.93 -20.20 2.24
N GLY A 170 -6.88 -21.45 1.82
CA GLY A 170 -7.58 -21.95 0.65
C GLY A 170 -9.01 -22.35 0.99
N GLN A 171 -9.88 -22.46 -0.01
CA GLN A 171 -11.25 -22.93 0.15
C GLN A 171 -11.29 -24.42 0.55
N LEU A 172 -10.51 -25.24 -0.13
CA LEU A 172 -10.42 -26.69 0.06
C LEU A 172 -9.12 -27.11 0.74
N GLY A 173 -8.08 -26.26 0.66
CA GLY A 173 -6.71 -26.60 1.01
C GLY A 173 -6.00 -27.28 -0.16
N GLY A 174 -4.74 -26.94 -0.36
CA GLY A 174 -3.94 -27.36 -1.51
C GLY A 174 -3.82 -26.30 -2.60
N GLU A 175 -4.69 -25.28 -2.60
CA GLU A 175 -4.56 -24.12 -3.49
C GLU A 175 -3.17 -23.47 -3.34
N GLN A 176 -2.56 -23.13 -4.46
CA GLN A 176 -1.20 -22.59 -4.47
C GLN A 176 -1.20 -21.13 -4.92
N ILE A 177 -0.65 -20.26 -4.07
CA ILE A 177 -0.16 -18.94 -4.48
C ILE A 177 1.29 -19.13 -4.93
N GLN A 178 1.59 -18.76 -6.17
CA GLN A 178 2.92 -18.97 -6.74
C GLN A 178 3.92 -17.97 -6.18
N GLU A 179 3.54 -16.69 -6.12
CA GLU A 179 4.39 -15.65 -5.55
C GLU A 179 3.57 -14.67 -4.71
N ILE A 180 4.18 -14.20 -3.63
CA ILE A 180 3.82 -12.97 -2.93
C ILE A 180 4.94 -11.98 -3.14
N THR A 181 4.60 -10.77 -3.56
CA THR A 181 5.57 -9.71 -3.86
C THR A 181 5.28 -8.45 -3.06
N VAL A 182 6.35 -7.83 -2.56
CA VAL A 182 6.38 -6.49 -1.96
C VAL A 182 7.35 -5.65 -2.77
N GLY A 183 6.94 -4.44 -3.17
CA GLY A 183 7.76 -3.54 -3.96
C GLY A 183 7.95 -4.00 -5.41
N GLY A 184 9.03 -3.55 -6.05
CA GLY A 184 9.34 -3.96 -7.43
C GLY A 184 8.54 -3.28 -8.54
N ILE A 185 7.74 -2.25 -8.23
CA ILE A 185 7.22 -1.37 -9.28
C ILE A 185 8.40 -0.63 -9.93
N THR A 186 8.44 -0.61 -11.25
CA THR A 186 9.52 0.02 -12.03
C THR A 186 9.01 1.25 -12.78
N GLY A 187 9.90 2.06 -13.37
CA GLY A 187 9.52 3.21 -14.19
C GLY A 187 10.20 4.50 -13.73
N ASN A 188 9.48 5.62 -13.81
CA ASN A 188 10.00 6.95 -13.45
C ASN A 188 10.08 7.15 -11.92
N TYR A 189 9.23 6.45 -11.19
CA TYR A 189 9.18 6.44 -9.73
C TYR A 189 9.23 4.98 -9.26
N PRO A 190 10.40 4.32 -9.38
CA PRO A 190 10.54 2.92 -9.02
C PRO A 190 10.46 2.74 -7.50
N ASP A 191 10.01 1.56 -7.09
CA ASP A 191 10.14 1.12 -5.71
C ASP A 191 11.62 0.95 -5.35
N SER A 192 11.95 1.25 -4.10
CA SER A 192 13.33 1.23 -3.61
C SER A 192 13.91 -0.18 -3.49
N ASP A 193 13.06 -1.20 -3.31
CA ASP A 193 13.46 -2.60 -3.25
C ASP A 193 12.32 -3.52 -3.72
N ILE A 194 12.62 -4.80 -3.84
CA ILE A 194 11.67 -5.88 -4.11
C ILE A 194 11.94 -7.06 -3.19
N VAL A 195 10.86 -7.67 -2.70
CA VAL A 195 10.88 -8.94 -1.99
C VAL A 195 9.83 -9.85 -2.62
N VAL A 196 10.25 -11.08 -2.97
CA VAL A 196 9.37 -12.12 -3.48
C VAL A 196 9.53 -13.35 -2.60
N ILE A 197 8.41 -13.93 -2.18
CA ILE A 197 8.37 -15.24 -1.51
C ILE A 197 7.41 -16.17 -2.26
N GLY A 198 7.63 -17.47 -2.16
CA GLY A 198 6.77 -18.47 -2.77
C GLY A 198 7.54 -19.73 -3.15
N PRO A 199 6.85 -20.81 -3.57
CA PRO A 199 5.39 -20.92 -3.58
C PRO A 199 4.80 -21.12 -2.18
N ILE A 200 3.53 -20.75 -2.01
CA ILE A 200 2.76 -20.97 -0.79
C ILE A 200 1.62 -21.95 -1.11
N ILE A 201 1.67 -23.14 -0.49
CA ILE A 201 0.56 -24.09 -0.50
C ILE A 201 -0.34 -23.75 0.69
N LEU A 202 -1.58 -23.41 0.40
CA LEU A 202 -2.55 -23.00 1.41
C LEU A 202 -3.18 -24.20 2.09
N THR A 203 -3.46 -24.06 3.38
CA THR A 203 -4.33 -24.99 4.09
C THR A 203 -5.77 -24.47 4.04
N ASN A 204 -6.75 -25.31 4.34
CA ASN A 204 -8.14 -24.87 4.48
C ASN A 204 -8.45 -24.18 5.82
N LYS A 205 -7.42 -23.88 6.62
CA LYS A 205 -7.51 -23.12 7.86
C LYS A 205 -6.66 -21.86 7.75
N TRP A 206 -7.11 -20.80 8.40
CA TRP A 206 -6.35 -19.57 8.51
C TRP A 206 -4.98 -19.83 9.11
N LYS A 207 -3.95 -19.38 8.39
CA LYS A 207 -2.57 -19.41 8.82
C LYS A 207 -1.95 -18.04 8.54
N GLU A 208 -1.14 -17.57 9.48
CA GLU A 208 -0.34 -16.37 9.29
C GLU A 208 0.93 -16.71 8.51
N TYR A 209 1.24 -15.86 7.54
CA TYR A 209 2.45 -15.90 6.73
C TYR A 209 3.23 -14.60 6.92
N THR A 210 4.54 -14.67 6.72
CA THR A 210 5.44 -13.54 6.94
C THR A 210 6.43 -13.41 5.79
N VAL A 211 6.56 -12.18 5.29
CA VAL A 211 7.63 -11.73 4.40
C VAL A 211 8.68 -11.03 5.27
N ASP A 212 9.92 -11.52 5.27
CA ASP A 212 11.02 -10.87 5.98
C ASP A 212 11.49 -9.63 5.20
N LEU A 213 11.48 -8.47 5.85
CA LEU A 213 11.88 -7.20 5.26
C LEU A 213 13.15 -6.63 5.90
N ARG A 214 13.81 -7.37 6.80
CA ARG A 214 15.03 -6.89 7.45
C ARG A 214 16.12 -6.61 6.43
N GLY A 215 16.72 -5.42 6.53
CA GLY A 215 17.79 -4.98 5.65
C GLY A 215 17.33 -4.54 4.25
N LYS A 216 16.02 -4.51 3.99
CA LYS A 216 15.45 -4.00 2.74
C LYS A 216 15.33 -2.48 2.75
N ASP A 217 15.52 -1.86 1.59
CA ASP A 217 15.27 -0.43 1.42
C ASP A 217 13.78 -0.20 1.20
N LEU A 218 13.08 0.26 2.24
CA LEU A 218 11.65 0.56 2.20
C LEU A 218 11.37 2.06 2.17
N SER A 219 12.34 2.88 1.75
CA SER A 219 12.20 4.34 1.71
C SER A 219 11.15 4.84 0.73
N TYR A 220 10.82 4.05 -0.30
CA TYR A 220 9.76 4.35 -1.26
C TYR A 220 9.11 3.07 -1.81
N ILE A 221 7.90 2.75 -1.35
CA ILE A 221 7.12 1.58 -1.79
C ILE A 221 5.75 2.01 -2.29
N SER A 222 5.52 1.86 -3.60
CA SER A 222 4.27 2.09 -4.31
C SER A 222 3.52 0.80 -4.66
N GLY A 223 4.24 -0.32 -4.83
CA GLY A 223 3.68 -1.67 -4.83
C GLY A 223 3.63 -2.26 -3.42
N GLY A 224 2.50 -2.12 -2.72
CA GLY A 224 2.41 -2.50 -1.32
C GLY A 224 2.29 -4.00 -1.04
N PHE A 225 1.67 -4.75 -1.93
CA PHE A 225 1.49 -6.20 -1.82
C PHE A 225 0.97 -6.74 -3.15
N SER A 226 1.38 -7.93 -3.53
CA SER A 226 0.84 -8.63 -4.69
C SER A 226 0.82 -10.12 -4.43
N TRP A 227 -0.12 -10.80 -5.08
CA TRP A 227 -0.09 -12.25 -5.26
C TRP A 227 -0.14 -12.57 -6.74
N THR A 228 0.47 -13.69 -7.13
CA THR A 228 0.28 -14.31 -8.45
C THR A 228 0.04 -15.80 -8.32
N THR A 229 -0.67 -16.37 -9.28
CA THR A 229 -0.82 -17.82 -9.44
C THR A 229 -0.99 -18.16 -10.92
N SER A 230 -0.95 -19.45 -11.25
CA SER A 230 -1.08 -19.94 -12.61
C SER A 230 -1.83 -21.26 -12.68
N GLU A 231 -2.27 -21.59 -13.89
CA GLU A 231 -2.89 -22.87 -14.24
C GLU A 231 -1.93 -24.05 -14.02
N GLU A 232 -0.62 -23.84 -14.16
CA GLU A 232 0.39 -24.89 -13.95
C GLU A 232 0.40 -25.39 -12.50
N VAL A 233 0.14 -24.50 -11.55
CA VAL A 233 0.17 -24.80 -10.12
C VAL A 233 -1.22 -25.07 -9.52
N ASN A 234 -2.29 -24.73 -10.24
CA ASN A 234 -3.68 -25.05 -9.89
C ASN A 234 -4.42 -25.60 -11.11
N LEU A 235 -4.66 -26.92 -11.12
CA LEU A 235 -5.32 -27.60 -12.24
C LEU A 235 -6.83 -27.39 -12.30
N GLU A 236 -7.41 -27.00 -11.16
CA GLU A 236 -8.82 -26.67 -10.93
C GLU A 236 -8.91 -25.25 -10.35
N ASP A 237 -10.11 -24.67 -10.34
CA ASP A 237 -10.32 -23.31 -9.84
C ASP A 237 -9.69 -23.06 -8.47
N CYS A 238 -8.95 -21.96 -8.37
CA CYS A 238 -8.19 -21.60 -7.18
C CYS A 238 -8.95 -20.52 -6.41
N VAL A 239 -9.58 -20.92 -5.31
CA VAL A 239 -10.30 -20.01 -4.41
C VAL A 239 -9.53 -19.89 -3.10
N PHE A 240 -9.18 -18.67 -2.73
CA PHE A 240 -8.48 -18.40 -1.48
C PHE A 240 -8.90 -17.09 -0.86
N TYR A 241 -8.52 -16.95 0.40
CA TYR A 241 -8.91 -15.84 1.25
C TYR A 241 -7.67 -15.19 1.82
N LEU A 242 -7.70 -13.86 1.93
CA LEU A 242 -6.65 -13.06 2.54
C LEU A 242 -7.27 -12.15 3.61
N ASP A 243 -6.52 -11.90 4.68
CA ASP A 243 -6.94 -10.98 5.73
C ASP A 243 -5.73 -10.36 6.44
N GLU A 244 -5.94 -9.22 7.12
CA GLU A 244 -4.96 -8.57 7.99
C GLU A 244 -3.55 -8.41 7.36
N ILE A 245 -3.50 -7.81 6.16
CA ILE A 245 -2.26 -7.56 5.42
C ILE A 245 -1.63 -6.25 5.91
N ARG A 246 -0.47 -6.33 6.56
CA ARG A 246 0.18 -5.15 7.17
C ARG A 246 1.70 -5.29 7.30
N TYR A 247 2.38 -4.15 7.26
CA TYR A 247 3.79 -4.00 7.61
C TYR A 247 3.96 -3.82 9.12
N GLU A 248 5.03 -4.38 9.69
CA GLU A 248 5.36 -4.36 11.13
C GLU A 248 6.86 -4.21 11.40
#